data_AF-A0A6A6C082-F1
#
_entry.id   AF-A0A6A6C082-F1
#
_cell.length_a   1.000
_cell.length_b   1.000
_cell.length_c   1.000
_cell.angle_alpha   90.00
_cell.angle_beta   90.00
_cell.angle_gamma   90.00
#
_symmetry.space_group_name_H-M   'P 1'
#
loop_
_entity.id
_entity.type
_entity.pdbx_description
1 polymer ?
#
loop_
_entity_poly.entity_id
_entity_poly.type
_entity_poly.pdbx_seq_one_letter_code
_entity_poly.pdbx_strand_id
1 'polypeptide(L)'
;MAEEPQPSNVQEGADPPDVLPASNEDRKAAAALSSLDVKEDQDATPNKKEVDLKALGEAMKNLELTQGTGKKTASSDATKKEEVPKKLVKVDAADVSLLVDQLDLTKAKATDLLRAHDADALRAMKAWVTAS
;
A
#
# COMPACT_ATOMS: atom_id res chain seq x y z
N MET A 1 -7.49 -35.69 -43.75
CA MET A 1 -7.62 -34.64 -42.73
C MET A 1 -6.85 -33.46 -43.26
N ALA A 2 -7.54 -32.48 -43.85
CA ALA A 2 -6.92 -31.26 -44.34
C ALA A 2 -6.95 -30.26 -43.17
N GLU A 3 -5.79 -29.88 -42.65
CA GLU A 3 -5.68 -28.78 -41.69
C GLU A 3 -5.92 -27.48 -42.45
N GLU A 4 -6.97 -26.74 -42.07
CA GLU A 4 -7.20 -25.39 -42.59
C GLU A 4 -6.05 -24.47 -42.13
N PRO A 5 -5.46 -23.66 -43.03
CA PRO A 5 -4.39 -22.75 -42.64
C PRO A 5 -4.92 -21.74 -41.62
N GLN A 6 -4.19 -21.58 -40.51
CA GLN A 6 -4.57 -20.64 -39.46
C GLN A 6 -4.73 -19.21 -40.02
N PRO A 7 -5.72 -18.44 -39.52
CA PRO A 7 -5.90 -17.05 -39.94
C PRO A 7 -4.67 -16.22 -39.57
N SER A 8 -4.18 -15.42 -40.52
CA SER A 8 -2.94 -14.61 -40.41
C SER A 8 -2.89 -13.63 -39.24
N ASN A 9 -3.96 -13.51 -38.45
CA ASN A 9 -4.08 -12.61 -37.31
C ASN A 9 -3.67 -13.26 -35.98
N VAL A 10 -3.43 -14.57 -35.93
CA VAL A 10 -3.05 -15.26 -34.70
C VAL A 10 -1.89 -16.20 -35.01
N GLN A 11 -0.69 -15.77 -34.63
CA GLN A 11 0.52 -16.57 -34.65
C GLN A 11 0.86 -16.92 -33.20
N GLU A 12 0.84 -18.20 -32.86
CA GLU A 12 1.15 -18.68 -31.51
C GLU A 12 2.64 -18.38 -31.20
N GLY A 13 2.88 -17.48 -30.24
CA GLY A 13 4.22 -17.03 -29.85
C GLY A 13 4.52 -15.54 -30.05
N ALA A 14 3.56 -14.73 -30.54
CA ALA A 14 3.69 -13.28 -30.51
C ALA A 14 3.48 -12.76 -29.07
N ASP A 15 4.44 -11.96 -28.59
CA ASP A 15 4.31 -11.11 -27.39
C ASP A 15 2.92 -10.44 -27.37
N PRO A 16 2.29 -10.19 -26.20
CA PRO A 16 1.07 -9.39 -26.13
C PRO A 16 1.25 -8.16 -27.03
N PRO A 17 0.24 -7.82 -27.85
CA PRO A 17 0.40 -6.74 -28.81
C PRO A 17 0.95 -5.55 -28.04
N ASP A 18 2.14 -5.09 -28.44
CA ASP A 18 2.65 -3.78 -28.07
C ASP A 18 1.49 -2.85 -28.40
N VAL A 19 0.75 -2.45 -27.37
CA VAL A 19 -0.45 -1.63 -27.49
C VAL A 19 0.04 -0.24 -27.82
N LEU A 20 0.54 -0.11 -29.05
CA LEU A 20 1.06 1.11 -29.59
C LEU A 20 -0.10 2.12 -29.46
N PRO A 21 0.09 3.18 -28.66
CA PRO A 21 -0.99 4.09 -28.36
C PRO A 21 -1.57 4.63 -29.66
N ALA A 22 -2.91 4.53 -29.80
CA ALA A 22 -3.62 4.61 -31.08
C ALA A 22 -3.60 6.03 -31.71
N SER A 23 -3.08 7.03 -30.98
CA SER A 23 -2.95 8.40 -31.46
C SER A 23 -1.53 8.95 -31.23
N ASN A 24 -1.10 9.88 -32.10
CA ASN A 24 0.21 10.56 -31.96
C ASN A 24 0.37 11.27 -30.61
N GLU A 25 -0.71 11.79 -30.03
CA GLU A 25 -0.68 12.42 -28.71
C GLU A 25 -0.42 11.39 -27.61
N ASP A 26 -0.99 10.21 -27.76
CA ASP A 26 -0.88 9.13 -26.78
C ASP A 26 0.52 8.48 -26.81
N ARG A 27 1.20 8.47 -27.97
CA ARG A 27 2.65 8.18 -28.04
C ARG A 27 3.50 9.20 -27.32
N LYS A 28 3.18 10.49 -27.47
CA LYS A 28 3.92 11.56 -26.82
C LYS A 28 3.68 11.55 -25.30
N ALA A 29 2.45 11.28 -24.88
CA ALA A 29 2.11 11.11 -23.47
C ALA A 29 2.80 9.88 -22.87
N ALA A 30 2.79 8.74 -23.57
CA ALA A 30 3.51 7.55 -23.15
C ALA A 30 5.03 7.79 -23.08
N ALA A 31 5.62 8.50 -24.04
CA ALA A 31 7.04 8.87 -24.01
C ALA A 31 7.36 9.82 -22.85
N ALA A 32 6.48 10.78 -22.54
CA ALA A 32 6.65 11.69 -21.41
C ALA A 32 6.55 10.95 -20.06
N LEU A 33 5.62 10.00 -19.94
CA LEU A 33 5.49 9.15 -18.74
C LEU A 33 6.66 8.19 -18.61
N SER A 34 7.12 7.57 -19.70
CA SER A 34 8.28 6.68 -19.71
C SER A 34 9.58 7.43 -19.36
N SER A 35 9.73 8.68 -19.79
CA SER A 35 10.86 9.54 -19.41
C SER A 35 10.89 9.87 -17.91
N LEU A 36 9.73 9.86 -17.24
CA LEU A 36 9.64 10.02 -15.78
C LEU A 36 9.99 8.73 -15.01
N ASP A 37 9.78 7.56 -15.62
CA ASP A 37 10.04 6.25 -15.02
C ASP A 37 11.50 5.79 -15.20
N VAL A 38 12.24 6.41 -16.13
CA VAL A 38 13.70 6.29 -16.20
C VAL A 38 14.28 6.92 -14.94
N LYS A 39 14.56 6.06 -13.95
CA LYS A 39 15.46 6.31 -12.83
C LYS A 39 16.68 7.07 -13.34
N GLU A 40 17.06 8.13 -12.63
CA GLU A 40 18.17 9.05 -12.87
C GLU A 40 19.57 8.39 -12.84
N ASP A 41 19.75 7.22 -13.47
CA ASP A 41 21.05 6.65 -13.76
C ASP A 41 21.46 7.06 -15.18
N GLN A 42 22.28 8.11 -15.21
CA GLN A 42 23.23 8.53 -16.26
C GLN A 42 23.03 9.97 -16.78
N ASP A 43 23.73 10.86 -16.09
CA ASP A 43 24.59 11.92 -16.64
C ASP A 43 23.98 12.94 -17.62
N ALA A 44 23.46 14.05 -17.09
CA ALA A 44 23.38 15.33 -17.82
C ALA A 44 23.20 16.56 -16.89
N THR A 45 24.33 17.13 -16.45
CA THR A 45 24.56 18.55 -16.09
C THR A 45 23.86 19.19 -14.87
N PRO A 46 24.60 20.00 -14.07
CA PRO A 46 24.18 20.44 -12.76
C PRO A 46 23.39 21.75 -12.86
N ASN A 47 22.07 21.69 -12.92
CA ASN A 47 21.25 22.88 -12.76
C ASN A 47 20.23 22.69 -11.63
N LYS A 48 20.64 23.16 -10.45
CA LYS A 48 19.80 23.76 -9.40
C LYS A 48 18.57 22.96 -8.97
N LYS A 49 18.77 21.68 -8.67
CA LYS A 49 18.08 21.08 -7.53
C LYS A 49 19.14 20.91 -6.45
N GLU A 50 19.49 22.01 -5.80
CA GLU A 50 19.91 21.91 -4.40
C GLU A 50 18.69 21.36 -3.67
N VAL A 51 18.52 20.04 -3.74
CA VAL A 51 17.69 19.30 -2.82
C VAL A 51 18.30 19.65 -1.48
N ASP A 52 17.68 20.56 -0.74
CA ASP A 52 18.16 20.94 0.57
C ASP A 52 18.03 19.68 1.44
N LEU A 53 19.11 18.90 1.49
CA LEU A 53 19.17 17.61 2.17
C LEU A 53 18.79 17.75 3.65
N LYS A 54 18.94 18.96 4.19
CA LYS A 54 18.48 19.33 5.53
C LYS A 54 16.96 19.45 5.59
N ALA A 55 16.34 20.16 4.63
CA ALA A 55 14.89 20.23 4.53
C ALA A 55 14.26 18.84 4.27
N LEU A 56 14.92 18.00 3.46
CA LEU A 56 14.51 16.61 3.24
C LEU A 56 14.62 15.78 4.53
N GLY A 57 15.75 15.88 5.24
CA GLY A 57 15.93 15.18 6.51
C GLY A 57 14.94 15.62 7.59
N GLU A 58 14.62 16.92 7.65
CA GLU A 58 13.62 17.46 8.59
C GLU A 58 12.20 17.05 8.19
N ALA A 59 11.86 17.07 6.91
CA ALA A 59 10.59 16.58 6.40
C ALA A 59 10.41 15.07 6.66
N MET A 60 11.46 14.26 6.45
CA MET A 60 11.44 12.82 6.75
C MET A 60 11.30 12.54 8.25
N LYS A 61 11.98 13.31 9.10
CA LYS A 61 11.85 13.16 10.56
C LYS A 61 10.46 13.55 11.06
N ASN A 62 9.87 14.62 10.50
CA ASN A 62 8.50 15.01 10.79
C ASN A 62 7.49 13.98 10.26
N LEU A 63 7.77 13.35 9.10
CA LEU A 63 6.99 12.25 8.55
C LEU A 63 7.04 11.01 9.45
N GLU A 64 8.20 10.65 10.00
CA GLU A 64 8.33 9.54 10.96
C GLU A 64 7.54 9.82 12.25
N LEU A 65 7.60 11.07 12.74
CA LEU A 65 6.82 11.49 13.90
C LEU A 65 5.30 11.45 13.65
N THR A 66 4.86 11.79 12.43
CA THR A 66 3.45 11.73 12.01
C THR A 66 3.00 10.32 11.66
N GLN A 67 3.86 9.46 11.12
CA GLN A 67 3.54 8.05 10.86
C GLN A 67 3.48 7.25 12.18
N GLY A 68 4.25 7.65 13.21
CA GLY A 68 4.10 7.18 14.58
C GLY A 68 2.85 7.69 15.32
N THR A 69 2.13 8.66 14.74
CA THR A 69 0.90 9.30 15.26
C THR A 69 -0.24 9.35 14.23
N GLY A 70 -0.22 8.46 13.22
CA GLY A 70 -1.12 8.40 12.07
C GLY A 70 -2.58 8.02 12.36
N LYS A 71 -3.19 8.66 13.36
CA LYS A 71 -4.64 8.81 13.51
C LYS A 71 -4.92 10.03 14.37
N LYS A 72 -4.81 11.24 13.80
CA LYS A 72 -5.54 12.42 14.29
C LYS A 72 -5.44 13.61 13.33
N THR A 73 -6.25 13.58 12.28
CA THR A 73 -6.82 14.80 11.69
C THR A 73 -8.30 14.56 11.40
N ALA A 74 -9.16 14.94 12.34
CA ALA A 74 -10.44 15.61 12.07
C ALA A 74 -11.15 15.91 13.39
N SER A 75 -11.52 17.18 13.54
CA SER A 75 -12.59 17.69 14.41
C SER A 75 -12.27 17.90 15.91
N SER A 76 -12.13 19.19 16.22
CA SER A 76 -12.73 19.86 17.38
C SER A 76 -13.67 19.00 18.24
N ASP A 77 -13.24 18.68 19.46
CA ASP A 77 -13.93 19.06 20.70
C ASP A 77 -13.18 18.44 21.89
N ALA A 78 -13.22 19.13 23.01
CA ALA A 78 -12.49 18.78 24.22
C ALA A 78 -12.99 17.47 24.83
N THR A 79 -12.22 16.37 24.77
CA THR A 79 -12.27 15.37 25.85
C THR A 79 -10.92 14.69 26.05
N LYS A 80 -10.27 15.14 27.11
CA LYS A 80 -9.18 14.49 27.85
C LYS A 80 -9.63 13.09 28.28
N LYS A 81 -9.18 12.03 27.62
CA LYS A 81 -9.06 10.71 28.27
C LYS A 81 -7.96 9.85 27.63
N GLU A 82 -6.93 9.68 28.44
CA GLU A 82 -5.99 8.56 28.48
C GLU A 82 -5.38 8.13 27.14
N GLU A 83 -4.26 8.76 26.87
CA GLU A 83 -3.09 8.09 26.31
C GLU A 83 -2.78 6.83 27.15
N VAL A 84 -3.46 5.73 26.85
CA VAL A 84 -3.05 4.41 27.32
C VAL A 84 -1.74 4.12 26.61
N PRO A 85 -0.64 3.88 27.35
CA PRO A 85 0.67 3.68 26.74
C PRO A 85 0.54 2.57 25.71
N LYS A 86 1.26 2.68 24.60
CA LYS A 86 1.53 1.60 23.63
C LYS A 86 2.15 0.42 24.39
N LYS A 87 1.36 -0.31 25.18
CA LYS A 87 1.72 -1.60 25.72
C LYS A 87 1.83 -2.46 24.47
N LEU A 88 3.01 -2.97 24.23
CA LEU A 88 3.20 -4.04 23.26
C LEU A 88 2.36 -5.21 23.79
N VAL A 89 1.10 -5.25 23.36
CA VAL A 89 0.15 -6.23 23.82
C VAL A 89 0.63 -7.58 23.30
N LYS A 90 0.97 -8.47 24.23
CA LYS A 90 1.38 -9.84 23.91
C LYS A 90 0.15 -10.57 23.41
N VAL A 91 0.10 -10.76 22.10
CA VAL A 91 -0.96 -11.51 21.42
C VAL A 91 -0.62 -12.99 21.52
N ASP A 92 -1.57 -13.80 21.97
CA ASP A 92 -1.41 -15.25 22.00
C ASP A 92 -1.54 -15.86 20.60
N ALA A 93 -0.73 -16.88 20.31
CA ALA A 93 -0.74 -17.53 19.00
C ALA A 93 -2.02 -18.36 18.78
N ALA A 94 -2.62 -18.90 19.84
CA ALA A 94 -3.87 -19.64 19.77
C ALA A 94 -5.03 -18.70 19.42
N ASP A 95 -5.08 -17.51 20.01
CA ASP A 95 -6.10 -16.50 19.68
C ASP A 95 -6.00 -16.05 18.22
N VAL A 96 -4.79 -15.86 17.71
CA VAL A 96 -4.58 -15.54 16.28
C VAL A 96 -5.08 -16.68 15.39
N SER A 97 -4.77 -17.94 15.74
CA SER A 97 -5.23 -19.11 14.96
C SER A 97 -6.74 -19.24 14.98
N LEU A 98 -7.38 -19.01 16.14
CA LEU A 98 -8.83 -19.06 16.30
C LEU A 98 -9.51 -18.01 15.41
N LEU A 99 -9.03 -16.77 15.42
CA LEU A 99 -9.62 -15.68 14.65
C LEU A 99 -9.43 -15.87 13.14
N VAL A 100 -8.30 -16.44 12.70
CA VAL A 100 -8.07 -16.79 11.30
C VAL A 100 -9.09 -17.81 10.82
N ASP A 101 -9.34 -18.86 11.60
CA ASP A 101 -10.22 -19.96 11.25
C ASP A 101 -11.72 -19.59 11.35
N GLN A 102 -12.12 -18.89 12.41
CA GLN A 102 -13.54 -18.62 12.69
C GLN A 102 -14.09 -17.39 11.98
N LEU A 103 -13.26 -16.37 11.72
CA LEU A 103 -13.69 -15.13 11.05
C LEU A 103 -13.19 -15.03 9.60
N ASP A 104 -12.52 -16.07 9.09
CA ASP A 104 -11.92 -16.12 7.75
C ASP A 104 -11.02 -14.91 7.47
N LEU A 105 -10.16 -14.60 8.44
CA LEU A 105 -9.24 -13.47 8.38
C LEU A 105 -7.83 -13.93 8.02
N THR A 106 -7.08 -13.08 7.32
CA THR A 106 -5.64 -13.32 7.17
C THR A 106 -4.94 -13.15 8.52
N LYS A 107 -3.82 -13.88 8.72
CA LYS A 107 -3.03 -13.82 9.96
C LYS A 107 -2.69 -12.38 10.38
N ALA A 108 -2.37 -11.52 9.41
CA ALA A 108 -2.08 -10.11 9.65
C ALA A 108 -3.30 -9.36 10.22
N LYS A 109 -4.49 -9.55 9.64
CA LYS A 109 -5.73 -8.90 10.09
C LYS A 109 -6.18 -9.41 11.46
N ALA A 110 -6.05 -10.71 11.71
CA ALA A 110 -6.33 -11.29 13.03
C ALA A 110 -5.41 -10.72 14.11
N THR A 111 -4.10 -10.58 13.84
CA THR A 111 -3.17 -9.98 14.81
C THR A 111 -3.46 -8.50 15.07
N ASP A 112 -3.90 -7.77 14.05
CA ASP A 112 -4.24 -6.34 14.19
C ASP A 112 -5.53 -6.17 14.98
N LEU A 113 -6.54 -7.00 14.73
CA LEU A 113 -7.80 -7.03 15.48
C LEU A 113 -7.54 -7.31 16.98
N LEU A 114 -6.69 -8.28 17.29
CA LEU A 114 -6.33 -8.58 18.68
C LEU A 114 -5.58 -7.41 19.33
N ARG A 115 -4.63 -6.77 18.63
CA ARG A 115 -3.92 -5.58 19.17
C ARG A 115 -4.84 -4.40 19.41
N ALA A 116 -5.85 -4.19 18.56
CA ALA A 116 -6.84 -3.13 18.71
C ALA A 116 -7.78 -3.33 19.92
N HIS A 117 -7.87 -4.56 20.42
CA HIS A 117 -8.77 -4.96 21.52
C HIS A 117 -8.03 -5.54 22.72
N ASP A 118 -6.82 -5.02 23.03
CA ASP A 118 -6.03 -5.40 24.20
C ASP A 118 -5.68 -6.92 24.30
N ALA A 119 -5.61 -7.60 23.15
CA ALA A 119 -5.46 -9.06 23.00
C ALA A 119 -6.56 -9.87 23.69
N ASP A 120 -7.77 -9.31 23.77
CA ASP A 120 -8.96 -10.03 24.19
C ASP A 120 -9.72 -10.55 22.95
N ALA A 121 -9.61 -11.85 22.70
CA ALA A 121 -10.26 -12.51 21.57
C ALA A 121 -11.79 -12.38 21.62
N LEU A 122 -12.41 -12.49 22.80
CA LEU A 122 -13.87 -12.37 22.94
C LEU A 122 -14.35 -10.96 22.64
N ARG A 123 -13.62 -9.95 23.13
CA ARG A 123 -13.93 -8.55 22.86
C ARG A 123 -13.74 -8.22 21.39
N ALA A 124 -12.67 -8.73 20.77
CA ALA A 124 -12.39 -8.58 19.35
C ALA A 124 -13.49 -9.21 18.47
N MET A 125 -13.88 -10.47 18.75
CA MET A 125 -14.94 -11.16 18.00
C MET A 125 -16.30 -10.47 18.17
N LYS A 126 -16.65 -10.05 19.39
CA LYS A 126 -17.89 -9.30 19.64
C LYS A 126 -17.89 -7.99 18.85
N ALA A 127 -16.80 -7.23 18.94
CA ALA A 127 -16.67 -5.97 18.22
C ALA A 127 -16.80 -6.18 16.71
N TRP A 128 -16.13 -7.20 16.15
CA TRP A 128 -16.17 -7.55 14.73
C TRP A 128 -17.59 -7.81 14.23
N VAL A 129 -18.37 -8.61 14.95
CA VAL A 129 -19.75 -8.95 14.54
C VAL A 129 -20.71 -7.78 14.73
N THR A 130 -20.51 -6.94 15.75
CA THR A 130 -21.37 -5.77 15.99
C THR A 130 -21.02 -4.54 15.16
N ALA A 131 -19.79 -4.47 14.65
CA ALA A 131 -19.33 -3.39 13.77
C ALA A 131 -19.64 -3.67 12.28
N SER A 132 -20.18 -4.85 11.99
CA SER A 132 -20.62 -5.25 10.65
C SER A 132 -22.05 -4.81 10.33
#